data_AF-A0A2T0MPZ2-F1
#
_entry.id   AF-A0A2T0MPZ2-F1
#
_cell.length_a   1.000
_cell.length_b   1.000
_cell.length_c   1.000
_cell.angle_alpha   90.00
_cell.angle_beta   90.00
_cell.angle_gamma   90.00
#
_symmetry.space_group_name_H-M   'P 1'
#
loop_
_entity.id
_entity.type
_entity.pdbx_description
1 polymer ?
#
loop_
_entity_poly.entity_id
_entity_poly.type
_entity_poly.pdbx_seq_one_letter_code
_entity_poly.pdbx_strand_id
1 'polypeptide(L)'
;MPTFSFVKVLPASTMMSMDAADFAGIACGLLAALFLASGVPKIRRPFGLALALIRFGIVKRVRPGLGRLLGVVEVAAGVAVAVSPVLFPAALAALALLVAFTAVVVRSVLAGQSVECACFGTGETTSWATVARNLVLIAVAAFLAAVPAVPSMEQRISGLLIGGAIACGYLLISTLAELKPFSVRIDG
;
A
#
# COMPACT_ATOMS: atom_id res chain seq x y z
N MET A 1 -21.22 -44.14 42.32
CA MET A 1 -20.47 -44.30 41.06
C MET A 1 -20.77 -43.09 40.19
N PRO A 2 -19.83 -42.19 39.90
CA PRO A 2 -20.10 -41.01 39.08
C PRO A 2 -19.99 -41.35 37.58
N THR A 3 -21.00 -40.92 36.83
CA THR A 3 -21.05 -40.93 35.36
C THR A 3 -20.10 -39.87 34.80
N PHE A 4 -18.94 -40.30 34.29
CA PHE A 4 -18.08 -39.46 33.45
C PHE A 4 -18.58 -39.51 32.00
N SER A 5 -19.35 -38.50 31.61
CA SER A 5 -19.64 -38.22 30.21
C SER A 5 -18.49 -37.35 29.67
N PHE A 6 -17.53 -37.97 28.99
CA PHE A 6 -16.50 -37.27 28.22
C PHE A 6 -17.13 -36.66 26.96
N VAL A 7 -17.82 -35.53 27.18
CA VAL A 7 -18.21 -34.61 26.12
C VAL A 7 -16.94 -33.92 25.59
N LYS A 8 -16.89 -33.77 24.26
CA LYS A 8 -15.95 -32.92 23.50
C LYS A 8 -14.58 -33.50 23.17
N VAL A 9 -14.59 -34.65 22.51
CA VAL A 9 -13.57 -35.00 21.52
C VAL A 9 -13.76 -34.09 20.29
N LEU A 10 -12.72 -33.29 19.99
CA LEU A 10 -12.48 -32.53 18.75
C LEU A 10 -13.49 -31.40 18.40
N PRO A 11 -13.12 -30.11 18.54
CA PRO A 11 -13.83 -29.09 17.78
C PRO A 11 -13.48 -29.29 16.31
N ALA A 12 -14.48 -29.71 15.53
CA ALA A 12 -14.51 -29.63 14.07
C ALA A 12 -14.57 -28.16 13.60
N SER A 13 -13.67 -27.30 14.09
CA SER A 13 -13.60 -25.87 13.80
C SER A 13 -12.30 -25.47 13.10
N THR A 14 -11.53 -26.42 12.59
CA THR A 14 -10.50 -26.21 11.54
C THR A 14 -11.13 -25.96 10.16
N MET A 15 -12.32 -25.37 10.13
CA MET A 15 -12.91 -24.77 8.95
C MET A 15 -12.53 -23.30 9.02
N MET A 16 -11.75 -22.82 8.04
CA MET A 16 -11.19 -21.47 7.93
C MET A 16 -12.23 -20.36 8.19
N SER A 17 -12.51 -20.02 9.44
CA SER A 17 -13.20 -18.78 9.79
C SER A 17 -12.14 -17.68 9.78
N MET A 18 -11.96 -17.02 8.64
CA MET A 18 -11.19 -15.78 8.61
C MET A 18 -11.96 -14.75 9.42
N ASP A 19 -11.41 -14.38 10.57
CA ASP A 19 -12.01 -13.37 11.42
C ASP A 19 -11.65 -11.96 10.91
N ALA A 20 -12.44 -10.95 11.29
CA ALA A 20 -12.17 -9.55 10.92
C ALA A 20 -10.74 -9.09 11.32
N ALA A 21 -10.18 -9.69 12.36
CA ALA A 21 -8.81 -9.45 12.82
C ALA A 21 -7.75 -10.03 11.86
N ASP A 22 -8.01 -11.15 11.18
CA ASP A 22 -7.11 -11.71 10.16
C ASP A 22 -7.06 -10.80 8.93
N PHE A 23 -8.23 -10.35 8.48
CA PHE A 23 -8.34 -9.37 7.40
C PHE A 23 -7.63 -8.05 7.76
N ALA A 24 -7.79 -7.58 8.99
CA ALA A 24 -7.07 -6.40 9.48
C ALA A 24 -5.55 -6.62 9.47
N GLY A 25 -5.07 -7.79 9.89
CA GLY A 25 -3.64 -8.16 9.82
C GLY A 25 -3.10 -8.10 8.39
N ILE A 26 -3.79 -8.74 7.44
CA ILE A 26 -3.40 -8.76 6.02
C ILE A 26 -3.40 -7.35 5.43
N ALA A 27 -4.44 -6.55 5.71
CA ALA A 27 -4.54 -5.18 5.27
C ALA A 27 -3.38 -4.31 5.82
N CYS A 28 -3.02 -4.50 7.10
CA CYS A 28 -1.87 -3.82 7.69
C CYS A 28 -0.57 -4.17 6.97
N GLY A 29 -0.35 -5.47 6.71
CA GLY A 29 0.84 -5.94 6.00
C GLY A 29 0.93 -5.39 4.58
N LEU A 30 -0.20 -5.38 3.85
CA LEU A 30 -0.28 -4.86 2.49
C LEU A 30 0.06 -3.36 2.45
N LEU A 31 -0.59 -2.53 3.29
CA LEU A 31 -0.33 -1.10 3.34
C LEU A 31 1.09 -0.79 3.80
N ALA A 32 1.58 -1.48 4.84
CA ALA A 32 2.94 -1.29 5.34
C ALA A 32 3.98 -1.58 4.26
N ALA A 33 3.87 -2.73 3.57
CA ALA A 33 4.78 -3.10 2.49
C ALA A 33 4.75 -2.08 1.34
N LEU A 34 3.56 -1.63 0.93
CA LEU A 34 3.41 -0.64 -0.14
C LEU A 34 3.98 0.73 0.23
N PHE A 35 3.70 1.24 1.44
CA PHE A 35 4.24 2.52 1.89
C PHE A 35 5.76 2.48 2.05
N LEU A 36 6.32 1.37 2.55
CA LEU A 36 7.77 1.19 2.63
C LEU A 36 8.41 1.11 1.24
N ALA A 37 7.84 0.31 0.34
CA ALA A 37 8.32 0.19 -1.04
C ALA A 37 8.25 1.52 -1.80
N SER A 38 7.24 2.35 -1.50
CA SER A 38 7.03 3.65 -2.11
C SER A 38 7.91 4.76 -1.51
N GLY A 39 8.08 4.75 -0.18
CA GLY A 39 8.76 5.83 0.56
C GLY A 39 10.29 5.70 0.57
N VAL A 40 10.83 4.48 0.68
CA VAL A 40 12.30 4.27 0.71
C VAL A 40 13.00 4.83 -0.54
N PRO A 41 12.51 4.60 -1.78
CA PRO A 41 13.08 5.22 -2.97
C PRO A 41 13.03 6.74 -2.95
N LYS A 42 11.95 7.35 -2.44
CA LYS A 42 11.81 8.82 -2.35
C LYS A 42 12.80 9.45 -1.38
N ILE A 43 13.14 8.75 -0.29
CA ILE A 43 14.18 9.20 0.65
C ILE A 43 15.56 9.11 0.02
N ARG A 44 15.86 7.99 -0.65
CA ARG A 44 17.16 7.72 -1.28
C ARG A 44 17.42 8.57 -2.52
N ARG A 45 16.38 8.82 -3.33
CA ARG A 45 16.45 9.53 -4.63
C ARG A 45 15.34 10.59 -4.73
N PRO A 46 15.41 11.67 -3.94
CA PRO A 46 14.33 12.67 -3.87
C PRO A 46 14.13 13.48 -5.16
N PHE A 47 15.12 13.48 -6.06
CA PHE A 47 15.06 14.23 -7.32
C PHE A 47 13.95 13.73 -8.26
N GLY A 48 13.69 12.42 -8.31
CA GLY A 48 12.64 11.86 -9.18
C GLY A 48 11.26 12.40 -8.82
N LEU A 49 10.92 12.42 -7.53
CA LEU A 49 9.68 13.02 -7.05
C LEU A 49 9.68 14.54 -7.24
N ALA A 50 10.79 15.23 -6.97
CA ALA A 50 10.85 16.68 -7.16
C ALA A 50 10.61 17.10 -8.62
N LEU A 51 11.06 16.29 -9.59
CA LEU A 51 10.78 16.49 -11.01
C LEU A 51 9.31 16.18 -11.34
N ALA A 52 8.77 15.09 -10.80
CA ALA A 52 7.36 14.73 -10.96
C ALA A 52 6.45 15.84 -10.43
N LEU A 53 6.74 16.44 -9.28
CA LEU A 53 5.96 17.55 -8.70
C LEU A 53 5.91 18.80 -9.59
N ILE A 54 6.96 19.06 -10.37
CA ILE A 54 6.97 20.12 -11.38
C ILE A 54 6.11 19.72 -12.58
N ARG A 55 6.25 18.48 -13.06
CA ARG A 55 5.43 17.94 -14.17
C ARG A 55 3.93 17.95 -13.82
N PHE A 56 3.59 17.64 -12.58
CA PHE A 56 2.22 17.75 -12.03
C PHE A 56 1.75 19.19 -11.81
N GLY A 57 2.61 20.20 -11.99
CA GLY A 57 2.29 21.61 -11.78
C GLY A 57 2.06 22.01 -10.32
N ILE A 58 2.47 21.18 -9.35
CA ILE A 58 2.28 21.45 -7.92
C ILE A 58 3.29 22.48 -7.42
N VAL A 59 4.54 22.41 -7.89
CA VAL A 59 5.61 23.33 -7.51
C VAL A 59 6.28 23.95 -8.73
N LYS A 60 6.66 25.23 -8.63
CA LYS A 60 7.36 25.96 -9.70
C LYS A 60 8.88 25.74 -9.70
N ARG A 61 9.44 25.14 -8.65
CA ARG A 61 10.89 24.94 -8.49
C ARG A 61 11.18 23.57 -7.88
N VAL A 62 12.26 22.93 -8.34
CA VAL A 62 12.71 21.64 -7.81
C VAL A 62 13.05 21.81 -6.33
N ARG A 63 12.32 21.11 -5.46
CA ARG A 63 12.56 21.09 -4.02
C ARG A 63 12.75 19.64 -3.55
N PRO A 64 13.99 19.09 -3.60
CA PRO A 64 14.26 17.72 -3.18
C PRO A 64 13.87 17.44 -1.73
N GLY A 65 13.90 18.47 -0.87
CA GLY A 65 13.43 18.39 0.52
C GLY A 65 11.97 17.93 0.64
N LEU A 66 11.07 18.37 -0.26
CA LEU A 66 9.68 17.92 -0.27
C LEU A 66 9.58 16.44 -0.63
N GLY A 67 10.38 15.98 -1.58
CA GLY A 67 10.39 14.57 -1.97
C GLY A 67 10.87 13.66 -0.85
N ARG A 68 11.92 14.09 -0.13
CA ARG A 68 12.41 13.37 1.05
C ARG A 68 11.41 13.39 2.19
N LEU A 69 10.79 14.55 2.47
CA LEU A 69 9.79 14.68 3.53
C LEU A 69 8.59 13.76 3.27
N LEU A 70 8.08 13.73 2.03
CA LEU A 70 6.98 12.83 1.67
C LEU A 70 7.39 11.36 1.86
N GLY A 71 8.59 10.97 1.42
CA GLY A 71 9.09 9.61 1.63
C GLY A 71 9.22 9.23 3.11
N VAL A 72 9.67 10.17 3.97
CA VAL A 72 9.71 9.95 5.43
C VAL A 72 8.31 9.76 6.01
N VAL A 73 7.34 10.57 5.57
CA VAL A 73 5.94 10.48 6.02
C VAL A 73 5.31 9.15 5.58
N GLU A 74 5.56 8.71 4.34
CA GLU A 74 5.10 7.42 3.84
C GLU A 74 5.70 6.26 4.65
N VAL A 75 7.02 6.25 4.87
CA VAL A 75 7.69 5.22 5.69
C VAL A 75 7.15 5.22 7.12
N ALA A 76 6.98 6.40 7.72
CA ALA A 76 6.44 6.52 9.07
C ALA A 76 5.01 5.97 9.16
N ALA A 77 4.15 6.26 8.17
CA ALA A 77 2.80 5.72 8.09
C ALA A 77 2.81 4.19 7.93
N GLY A 78 3.67 3.65 7.05
CA GLY A 78 3.83 2.21 6.86
C GLY A 78 4.28 1.49 8.14
N VAL A 79 5.27 2.05 8.85
CA VAL A 79 5.72 1.52 10.14
C VAL A 79 4.61 1.62 11.18
N ALA A 80 3.92 2.75 11.28
CA ALA A 80 2.84 2.95 12.23
C ALA A 80 1.70 1.93 12.01
N VAL A 81 1.30 1.67 10.78
CA VAL A 81 0.28 0.64 10.48
C VAL A 81 0.76 -0.77 10.86
N ALA A 82 2.05 -1.08 10.69
CA ALA A 82 2.61 -2.38 11.05
C ALA A 82 2.65 -2.62 12.57
N VAL A 83 3.09 -1.63 13.36
CA VAL A 83 3.45 -1.83 14.78
C VAL A 83 2.52 -1.16 15.78
N SER A 84 1.71 -0.18 15.36
CA SER A 84 0.93 0.63 16.32
C SER A 84 -0.06 -0.24 17.10
N PRO A 85 -0.11 -0.14 18.43
CA PRO A 85 -1.12 -0.82 19.25
C PRO A 85 -2.52 -0.24 19.00
N VAL A 86 -2.60 1.01 18.54
CA VAL A 86 -3.85 1.68 18.19
C VAL A 86 -3.88 1.89 16.67
N LEU A 87 -4.72 1.12 15.97
CA LEU A 87 -4.75 1.12 14.51
C LEU A 87 -5.42 2.37 13.93
N PHE A 88 -6.44 2.91 14.61
CA PHE A 88 -7.23 4.03 14.10
C PHE A 88 -6.41 5.24 13.60
N PRO A 89 -5.49 5.84 14.39
CA PRO A 89 -4.72 6.99 13.93
C PRO A 89 -3.75 6.64 12.78
N ALA A 90 -3.17 5.44 12.80
CA ALA A 90 -2.28 4.98 11.75
C ALA A 90 -3.04 4.75 10.42
N ALA A 91 -4.23 4.13 10.50
CA ALA A 91 -5.11 3.91 9.36
C ALA A 91 -5.61 5.24 8.78
N LEU A 92 -5.96 6.22 9.62
CA LEU A 92 -6.38 7.54 9.18
C LEU A 92 -5.25 8.31 8.48
N ALA A 93 -4.02 8.23 9.01
CA ALA A 93 -2.85 8.83 8.35
C ALA A 93 -2.57 8.19 6.99
N ALA A 94 -2.62 6.85 6.91
CA ALA A 94 -2.50 6.11 5.66
C ALA A 94 -3.58 6.50 4.65
N LEU A 95 -4.84 6.57 5.10
CA LEU A 95 -5.98 6.98 4.28
C LEU A 95 -5.80 8.40 3.74
N ALA A 96 -5.42 9.36 4.59
CA ALA A 96 -5.18 10.74 4.19
C ALA A 96 -4.08 10.85 3.13
N LEU A 97 -2.98 10.11 3.29
CA LEU A 97 -1.90 10.06 2.30
C LEU A 97 -2.37 9.47 0.97
N LEU A 98 -3.12 8.37 0.99
CA LEU A 98 -3.66 7.73 -0.22
C LEU A 98 -4.65 8.64 -0.95
N VAL A 99 -5.54 9.32 -0.22
CA VAL A 99 -6.49 10.27 -0.81
C VAL A 99 -5.76 11.45 -1.45
N ALA A 100 -4.80 12.05 -0.74
CA ALA A 100 -4.00 13.16 -1.27
C ALA A 100 -3.24 12.74 -2.54
N PHE A 101 -2.62 11.56 -2.52
CA PHE A 101 -1.91 11.01 -3.67
C PHE A 101 -2.87 10.76 -4.86
N THR A 102 -4.03 10.17 -4.59
CA THR A 102 -5.05 9.88 -5.61
C THR A 102 -5.58 11.15 -6.25
N ALA A 103 -5.80 12.22 -5.47
CA ALA A 103 -6.25 13.50 -6.00
C ALA A 103 -5.24 14.09 -7.01
N VAL A 104 -3.94 13.96 -6.74
CA VAL A 104 -2.88 14.39 -7.67
C VAL A 104 -2.92 13.57 -8.96
N VAL A 105 -3.01 12.24 -8.85
CA VAL A 105 -3.06 11.35 -10.02
C VAL A 105 -4.32 11.61 -10.87
N VAL A 106 -5.50 11.70 -10.25
CA VAL A 106 -6.76 11.99 -10.93
C VAL A 106 -6.68 13.31 -11.67
N ARG A 107 -6.16 14.37 -11.03
CA ARG A 107 -5.97 15.67 -11.68
C ARG A 107 -5.06 15.57 -12.92
N SER A 108 -3.97 14.81 -12.83
CA SER A 108 -3.04 14.60 -13.94
C SER A 108 -3.71 13.87 -15.12
N VAL A 109 -4.44 12.79 -14.82
CA VAL A 109 -5.14 11.99 -15.82
C VAL A 109 -6.25 12.79 -16.49
N LEU A 110 -7.04 13.56 -15.72
CA LEU A 110 -8.07 14.45 -16.25
C LEU A 110 -7.49 15.58 -17.12
N ALA A 111 -6.29 16.06 -16.80
CA ALA A 111 -5.58 17.04 -17.61
C ALA A 111 -4.91 16.43 -18.86
N GLY A 112 -5.05 15.12 -19.11
CA GLY A 112 -4.42 14.43 -20.22
C GLY A 112 -2.89 14.38 -20.14
N GLN A 113 -2.31 14.58 -18.95
CA GLN A 113 -0.86 14.59 -18.77
C GLN A 113 -0.33 13.17 -18.54
N SER A 114 0.62 12.74 -19.37
CA SER A 114 1.41 11.54 -19.15
C SER A 114 2.60 11.86 -18.25
N VAL A 115 2.37 11.92 -16.93
CA VAL A 115 3.45 12.14 -15.96
C VAL A 115 3.94 10.80 -15.44
N GLU A 116 5.25 10.62 -15.43
CA GLU A 116 5.89 9.48 -14.76
C GLU A 116 5.84 9.71 -13.24
N CYS A 117 5.09 8.90 -12.51
CA CYS A 117 5.18 8.88 -11.05
C CYS A 117 6.45 8.15 -10.63
N ALA A 118 7.31 8.81 -9.85
CA ALA A 118 8.45 8.18 -9.19
C ALA A 118 8.05 7.35 -7.95
N CYS A 119 6.87 6.74 -7.96
CA CYS A 119 6.22 6.12 -6.83
C CYS A 119 7.07 4.98 -6.23
N PHE A 120 7.56 4.07 -7.08
CA PHE A 120 8.38 2.92 -6.68
C PHE A 120 9.84 3.07 -7.11
N GLY A 121 10.27 4.30 -7.40
CA GLY A 121 11.59 4.57 -7.98
C GLY A 121 11.72 4.23 -9.47
N THR A 122 10.72 3.56 -10.07
CA THR A 122 10.52 3.42 -11.51
C THR A 122 9.53 4.49 -11.99
N GLY A 123 9.61 4.89 -13.26
CA GLY A 123 8.79 5.96 -13.84
C GLY A 123 7.47 5.45 -14.37
N GLU A 124 6.54 5.04 -13.50
CA GLU A 124 5.23 4.52 -13.92
C GLU A 124 4.38 5.66 -14.51
N THR A 125 3.94 5.52 -15.77
CA THR A 125 3.06 6.52 -16.39
C THR A 125 1.69 6.53 -15.72
N THR A 126 1.27 7.68 -15.19
CA THR A 126 -0.05 7.82 -14.55
C THR A 126 -1.18 7.48 -15.52
N SER A 127 -2.06 6.56 -15.12
CA SER A 127 -3.20 6.11 -15.92
C SER A 127 -4.46 5.91 -15.06
N TRP A 128 -5.60 5.63 -15.70
CA TRP A 128 -6.82 5.23 -15.00
C TRP A 128 -6.66 3.92 -14.20
N ALA A 129 -5.72 3.05 -14.59
CA ALA A 129 -5.39 1.86 -13.81
C ALA A 129 -4.71 2.24 -12.48
N THR A 130 -3.84 3.26 -12.48
CA THR A 130 -3.23 3.81 -11.26
C THR A 130 -4.30 4.38 -10.32
N VAL A 131 -5.31 5.07 -10.86
CA VAL A 131 -6.45 5.57 -10.07
C VAL A 131 -7.22 4.41 -9.45
N ALA A 132 -7.61 3.40 -10.23
CA ALA A 132 -8.35 2.24 -9.75
C ALA A 132 -7.59 1.50 -8.63
N ARG A 133 -6.28 1.28 -8.81
CA ARG A 133 -5.41 0.69 -7.77
C ARG A 133 -5.45 1.50 -6.48
N ASN A 134 -5.31 2.82 -6.56
CA ASN A 134 -5.34 3.65 -5.38
C ASN A 134 -6.69 3.64 -4.68
N LEU A 135 -7.81 3.59 -5.43
CA LEU A 135 -9.15 3.47 -4.85
C LEU A 135 -9.32 2.17 -4.05
N VAL A 136 -8.74 1.06 -4.54
CA VAL A 136 -8.70 -0.21 -3.79
C VAL A 136 -7.91 -0.02 -2.49
N LEU A 137 -6.74 0.62 -2.53
CA LEU A 137 -5.94 0.88 -1.33
C LEU A 137 -6.64 1.83 -0.34
N ILE A 138 -7.38 2.82 -0.84
CA ILE A 138 -8.22 3.71 -0.04
C ILE A 138 -9.30 2.89 0.68
N ALA A 139 -9.97 1.97 -0.01
CA ALA A 139 -10.97 1.09 0.60
C ALA A 139 -10.36 0.21 1.69
N VAL A 140 -9.16 -0.34 1.48
CA VAL A 140 -8.42 -1.12 2.49
C VAL A 140 -8.07 -0.26 3.72
N ALA A 141 -7.59 0.96 3.52
CA ALA A 141 -7.28 1.89 4.61
C ALA A 141 -8.54 2.33 5.38
N ALA A 142 -9.65 2.58 4.67
CA ALA A 142 -10.94 2.91 5.27
C ALA A 142 -11.50 1.73 6.08
N PHE A 143 -11.38 0.50 5.57
CA PHE A 143 -11.74 -0.70 6.31
C PHE A 143 -10.96 -0.82 7.63
N LEU A 144 -9.63 -0.61 7.60
CA LEU A 144 -8.81 -0.61 8.81
C LEU A 144 -9.20 0.50 9.81
N ALA A 145 -9.62 1.67 9.33
CA ALA A 145 -10.07 2.75 10.20
C ALA A 145 -11.46 2.48 10.81
N ALA A 146 -12.30 1.69 10.14
CA ALA A 146 -13.66 1.38 10.59
C ALA A 146 -13.74 0.14 11.50
N VAL A 147 -12.79 -0.79 11.38
CA VAL A 147 -12.77 -2.03 12.16
C VAL A 147 -12.26 -1.77 13.59
N PRO A 148 -13.03 -2.12 14.64
CA PRO A 148 -12.58 -2.01 16.02
C PRO A 148 -11.65 -3.15 16.46
N ALA A 149 -11.20 -4.01 15.53
CA ALA A 149 -10.34 -5.13 15.83
C ALA A 149 -8.87 -4.69 15.93
N VAL A 150 -8.23 -5.06 17.04
CA VAL A 150 -6.78 -4.96 17.17
C VAL A 150 -6.21 -6.35 16.91
N PRO A 151 -5.44 -6.56 15.82
CA PRO A 151 -4.88 -7.86 15.49
C PRO A 151 -3.83 -8.24 16.53
N SER A 152 -3.87 -9.51 16.94
CA SER A 152 -2.88 -10.13 17.81
C SER A 152 -1.49 -10.13 17.15
N MET A 153 -0.43 -10.38 17.90
CA MET A 153 0.93 -10.43 17.34
C MET A 153 1.08 -11.51 16.26
N GLU A 154 0.43 -12.67 16.44
CA GLU A 154 0.42 -13.74 15.44
C GLU A 154 -0.28 -13.29 14.15
N GLN A 155 -1.45 -12.64 14.27
CA GLN A 155 -2.20 -12.10 13.12
C GLN A 155 -1.44 -10.99 12.40
N ARG A 156 -0.67 -10.18 13.13
CA ARG A 156 0.21 -9.17 12.53
C ARG A 156 1.35 -9.81 11.75
N ILE A 157 2.00 -10.84 12.29
CA ILE A 157 3.09 -11.54 11.60
C ILE A 157 2.56 -12.22 10.33
N SER A 158 1.48 -13.00 10.45
CA SER A 158 0.82 -13.65 9.31
C SER A 158 0.34 -12.62 8.29
N GLY A 159 -0.23 -11.52 8.74
CA GLY A 159 -0.67 -10.41 7.90
C GLY A 159 0.47 -9.72 7.16
N LEU A 160 1.60 -9.47 7.82
CA LEU A 160 2.82 -8.92 7.21
C LEU A 160 3.40 -9.84 6.15
N LEU A 161 3.42 -11.15 6.40
CA LEU A 161 3.90 -12.14 5.44
C LEU A 161 2.99 -12.21 4.20
N ILE A 162 1.69 -12.36 4.41
CA ILE A 162 0.70 -12.47 3.31
C ILE A 162 0.60 -11.15 2.54
N GLY A 163 0.36 -10.04 3.25
CA GLY A 163 0.25 -8.72 2.65
C GLY A 163 1.54 -8.27 1.96
N GLY A 164 2.69 -8.59 2.55
CA GLY A 164 4.01 -8.38 1.95
C GLY A 164 4.21 -9.21 0.69
N ALA A 165 3.84 -10.49 0.69
CA ALA A 165 3.91 -11.34 -0.51
C ALA A 165 3.01 -10.81 -1.64
N ILE A 166 1.79 -10.38 -1.32
CA ILE A 166 0.87 -9.76 -2.29
C ILE A 166 1.48 -8.46 -2.85
N ALA A 167 2.01 -7.59 -1.99
CA ALA A 167 2.64 -6.34 -2.41
C ALA A 167 3.86 -6.61 -3.31
N CYS A 168 4.73 -7.55 -2.93
CA CYS A 168 5.90 -7.94 -3.71
C CYS A 168 5.50 -8.53 -5.07
N GLY A 169 4.52 -9.44 -5.11
CA GLY A 169 4.01 -10.02 -6.35
C GLY A 169 3.44 -8.95 -7.28
N TYR A 170 2.64 -8.02 -6.73
CA TYR A 170 2.14 -6.88 -7.48
C TYR A 170 3.30 -6.02 -8.04
N LEU A 171 4.29 -5.66 -7.21
CA LEU A 171 5.43 -4.84 -7.60
C LEU A 171 6.28 -5.52 -8.68
N LEU A 172 6.46 -6.84 -8.58
CA LEU A 172 7.13 -7.62 -9.60
C LEU A 172 6.36 -7.59 -10.92
N ILE A 173 5.04 -7.80 -10.89
CA ILE A 173 4.20 -7.73 -12.10
C ILE A 173 4.27 -6.33 -12.72
N SER A 174 4.20 -5.26 -11.91
CA SER A 174 4.31 -3.89 -12.43
C SER A 174 5.66 -3.60 -13.07
N THR A 175 6.77 -4.04 -12.44
CA THR A 175 8.11 -3.84 -13.02
C THR A 175 8.31 -4.67 -14.29
N LEU A 176 7.78 -5.90 -14.35
CA LEU A 176 7.78 -6.72 -15.56
C LEU A 176 6.94 -6.11 -16.69
N ALA A 177 5.81 -5.47 -16.36
CA ALA A 177 4.97 -4.77 -17.31
C ALA A 177 5.65 -3.51 -17.88
N GLU A 178 6.55 -2.87 -17.12
CA GLU A 178 7.41 -1.78 -17.58
C GLU A 178 8.66 -2.25 -18.36
N LEU A 179 9.09 -3.51 -18.18
CA LEU A 179 10.20 -4.11 -18.94
C LEU A 179 9.74 -4.71 -20.28
N LYS A 180 8.53 -5.28 -20.34
CA LYS A 180 7.91 -5.77 -21.58
C LYS A 180 7.60 -4.74 -22.70
N PRO A 181 7.47 -3.41 -22.49
CA PRO A 181 7.33 -2.44 -23.58
C PRO A 181 8.56 -2.43 -24.50
N PHE A 182 9.70 -2.96 -24.05
CA PHE A 182 10.91 -3.13 -24.86
C PHE A 182 10.93 -4.41 -25.71
N SER A 183 9.89 -5.27 -25.68
CA SER A 183 9.72 -6.28 -26.72
C SER A 183 9.23 -5.60 -28.00
N VAL A 184 10.21 -5.05 -28.69
CA VAL A 184 10.27 -4.58 -30.06
C VAL A 184 9.06 -5.00 -30.90
N ARG A 185 8.31 -3.98 -31.34
CA ARG A 185 7.55 -4.01 -32.59
C ARG A 185 8.55 -4.17 -33.74
N ILE A 186 9.05 -5.39 -33.98
CA ILE A 186 9.68 -5.77 -35.24
C ILE A 186 8.50 -6.11 -36.18
N ASP A 187 7.76 -5.08 -36.58
CA ASP A 187 6.83 -5.21 -37.69
C ASP A 187 7.59 -4.58 -38.86
N GLY A 188 8.27 -5.44 -39.63
CA GLY A 188 8.84 -5.07 -40.94
C GLY A 188 7.77 -4.93 -42.00
#